data_AF-A0A7V9CAH3-F1
#
_entry.id   AF-A0A7V9CAH3-F1
#
_cell.length_a   1.000
_cell.length_b   1.000
_cell.length_c   1.000
_cell.angle_alpha   90.00
_cell.angle_beta   90.00
_cell.angle_gamma   90.00
#
_symmetry.space_group_name_H-M   'P 1'
#
loop_
_entity.id
_entity.type
_entity.pdbx_description
1 polymer ?
#
loop_
_entity_poly.entity_id
_entity_poly.type
_entity_poly.pdbx_seq_one_letter_code
_entity_poly.pdbx_strand_id
1 'polypeptide(L)'
;GDDRLFGGRGAAGDRIFGGPGADTVVGGFGRDRLHGGDEGDEIRGGSRRDVISGGRGNDTSSGGRGNDLVFANLGADVSSGGPGDDELWALARSDVPLPGVDRLNGGSGRDVFRVRDGEADVVNCGTGNDVVSADRLDVLSADCERVVRAAPRPGDESPENATQFPSEDAGQG
;
A
#
# COMPACT_ATOMS: atom_id res chain seq x y z
N GLY A 1 -21.12 -11.84 -3.18
CA GLY A 1 -20.66 -12.71 -4.28
C GLY A 1 -20.63 -11.81 -5.46
N ASP A 2 -19.65 -11.93 -6.35
CA ASP A 2 -19.14 -10.88 -7.23
C ASP A 2 -20.13 -9.75 -7.61
N ASP A 3 -19.85 -8.56 -7.07
CA ASP A 3 -20.67 -7.36 -7.17
C ASP A 3 -19.96 -6.23 -7.94
N ARG A 4 -20.75 -5.27 -8.46
CA ARG A 4 -20.25 -4.02 -9.05
C ARG A 4 -20.89 -2.81 -8.37
N LEU A 5 -20.10 -2.05 -7.64
CA LEU A 5 -20.56 -0.99 -6.75
C LEU A 5 -20.00 0.37 -7.17
N PHE A 6 -20.85 1.40 -7.22
CA PHE A 6 -20.50 2.75 -7.68
C PHE A 6 -21.07 3.83 -6.74
N GLY A 7 -20.23 4.74 -6.26
CA GLY A 7 -20.62 5.88 -5.42
C GLY A 7 -21.30 7.00 -6.22
N GLY A 8 -20.82 7.21 -7.44
CA GLY A 8 -21.48 8.05 -8.45
C GLY A 8 -20.71 9.32 -8.76
N ARG A 9 -21.43 10.39 -9.14
CA ARG A 9 -20.83 11.67 -9.58
C ARG A 9 -21.07 12.84 -8.61
N GLY A 10 -21.59 12.56 -7.42
CA GLY A 10 -21.88 13.57 -6.42
C GLY A 10 -20.60 14.22 -5.89
N ALA A 11 -20.70 15.39 -5.24
CA ALA A 11 -19.58 15.94 -4.48
C ALA A 11 -19.51 15.40 -3.04
N ALA A 12 -20.55 14.70 -2.60
CA ALA A 12 -20.58 14.01 -1.32
C ALA A 12 -19.72 12.75 -1.41
N GLY A 13 -19.12 12.35 -0.28
CA GLY A 13 -18.36 11.10 -0.22
C GLY A 13 -19.25 9.90 0.08
N ASP A 14 -18.89 8.77 -0.48
CA ASP A 14 -19.60 7.50 -0.39
C ASP A 14 -18.94 6.53 0.59
N ARG A 15 -19.72 5.55 1.05
CA ARG A 15 -19.22 4.43 1.84
C ARG A 15 -19.65 3.15 1.15
N ILE A 16 -18.68 2.39 0.65
CA ILE A 16 -18.93 1.21 -0.16
C ILE A 16 -18.16 0.03 0.45
N PHE A 17 -18.85 -1.11 0.57
CA PHE A 17 -18.31 -2.37 1.05
C PHE A 17 -18.75 -3.45 0.07
N GLY A 18 -17.79 -4.16 -0.55
CA GLY A 18 -18.04 -5.27 -1.46
C GLY A 18 -18.59 -6.49 -0.72
N GLY A 19 -17.84 -6.95 0.28
CA GLY A 19 -18.21 -8.11 1.08
C GLY A 19 -17.57 -9.38 0.53
N PRO A 20 -18.25 -10.54 0.58
CA PRO A 20 -17.66 -11.76 0.06
C PRO A 20 -17.70 -11.80 -1.47
N GLY A 21 -16.61 -12.23 -2.12
CA GLY A 21 -16.54 -12.47 -3.57
C GLY A 21 -15.66 -11.44 -4.27
N ALA A 22 -15.36 -11.66 -5.55
CA ALA A 22 -14.49 -10.78 -6.30
C ALA A 22 -15.26 -9.55 -6.81
N ASP A 23 -15.14 -8.42 -6.13
CA ASP A 23 -15.96 -7.24 -6.35
C ASP A 23 -15.25 -6.15 -7.16
N THR A 24 -16.01 -5.32 -7.86
CA THR A 24 -15.53 -4.06 -8.43
C THR A 24 -16.15 -2.88 -7.69
N VAL A 25 -15.31 -2.06 -7.04
CA VAL A 25 -15.74 -0.93 -6.22
C VAL A 25 -15.20 0.39 -6.81
N VAL A 26 -16.09 1.34 -7.10
CA VAL A 26 -15.71 2.66 -7.64
C VAL A 26 -16.33 3.79 -6.82
N GLY A 27 -15.53 4.62 -6.17
CA GLY A 27 -15.98 5.80 -5.40
C GLY A 27 -16.50 6.90 -6.33
N GLY A 28 -15.63 7.41 -7.19
CA GLY A 28 -15.97 8.40 -8.21
C GLY A 28 -15.52 9.80 -7.81
N PHE A 29 -16.47 10.74 -7.73
CA PHE A 29 -16.18 12.05 -7.13
C PHE A 29 -16.61 11.99 -5.67
N GLY A 30 -15.81 12.50 -4.74
CA GLY A 30 -16.24 12.47 -3.35
C GLY A 30 -15.06 12.45 -2.40
N ARG A 31 -15.28 12.15 -1.14
CA ARG A 31 -14.20 11.73 -0.24
C ARG A 31 -14.66 10.39 0.29
N ASP A 32 -14.25 9.34 -0.40
CA ASP A 32 -14.90 8.06 -0.33
C ASP A 32 -14.23 7.16 0.70
N ARG A 33 -14.98 6.18 1.19
CA ARG A 33 -14.48 5.09 2.02
C ARG A 33 -14.86 3.78 1.36
N LEU A 34 -13.87 3.11 0.82
CA LEU A 34 -14.04 1.92 -0.01
C LEU A 34 -13.38 0.73 0.67
N HIS A 35 -14.06 -0.41 0.66
CA HIS A 35 -13.55 -1.66 1.18
C HIS A 35 -13.97 -2.79 0.26
N GLY A 36 -13.01 -3.59 -0.19
CA GLY A 36 -13.22 -4.75 -1.06
C GLY A 36 -13.96 -5.85 -0.29
N GLY A 37 -13.26 -6.51 0.63
CA GLY A 37 -13.85 -7.50 1.50
C GLY A 37 -13.05 -8.79 1.51
N ASP A 38 -13.67 -9.89 1.08
CA ASP A 38 -12.99 -11.18 0.92
C ASP A 38 -12.84 -11.50 -0.57
N GLU A 39 -11.75 -12.18 -0.92
CA GLU A 39 -11.35 -12.54 -2.28
C GLU A 39 -10.69 -11.36 -3.02
N GLY A 40 -10.46 -11.49 -4.34
CA GLY A 40 -9.66 -10.50 -5.07
C GLY A 40 -10.53 -9.39 -5.66
N ASP A 41 -10.36 -8.18 -5.16
CA ASP A 41 -11.19 -7.03 -5.50
C ASP A 41 -10.49 -6.02 -6.43
N GLU A 42 -11.28 -5.28 -7.21
CA GLU A 42 -10.82 -4.13 -8.00
C GLU A 42 -11.42 -2.83 -7.44
N ILE A 43 -10.61 -1.96 -6.85
CA ILE A 43 -11.06 -0.78 -6.13
C ILE A 43 -10.48 0.51 -6.72
N ARG A 44 -11.33 1.51 -6.98
CA ARG A 44 -10.94 2.83 -7.49
C ARG A 44 -11.57 3.96 -6.65
N GLY A 45 -10.74 4.78 -6.00
CA GLY A 45 -11.15 5.96 -5.24
C GLY A 45 -11.76 7.02 -6.13
N GLY A 46 -10.94 7.58 -7.02
CA GLY A 46 -11.37 8.51 -8.05
C GLY A 46 -10.81 9.90 -7.85
N SER A 47 -11.57 10.83 -7.30
CA SER A 47 -11.15 12.22 -7.14
C SER A 47 -11.37 12.74 -5.73
N ARG A 48 -10.42 13.55 -5.28
CA ARG A 48 -10.22 14.07 -3.92
C ARG A 48 -9.68 12.95 -3.02
N ARG A 49 -9.70 13.21 -1.71
CA ARG A 49 -9.06 12.35 -0.71
C ARG A 49 -9.98 11.20 -0.32
N ASP A 50 -9.57 10.01 -0.67
CA ASP A 50 -10.25 8.75 -0.41
C ASP A 50 -9.54 7.92 0.66
N VAL A 51 -10.26 6.93 1.19
CA VAL A 51 -9.74 5.91 2.09
C VAL A 51 -10.13 4.55 1.51
N ILE A 52 -9.13 3.76 1.15
CA ILE A 52 -9.30 2.49 0.44
C ILE A 52 -8.69 1.36 1.26
N SER A 53 -9.40 0.24 1.32
CA SER A 53 -8.94 -1.01 1.95
C SER A 53 -9.22 -2.16 1.00
N GLY A 54 -8.20 -2.92 0.60
CA GLY A 54 -8.36 -4.16 -0.18
C GLY A 54 -9.20 -5.17 0.60
N GLY A 55 -8.61 -5.72 1.66
CA GLY A 55 -9.29 -6.63 2.57
C GLY A 55 -8.51 -7.93 2.70
N ARG A 56 -9.14 -9.05 2.38
CA ARG A 56 -8.49 -10.36 2.29
C ARG A 56 -8.52 -10.81 0.85
N GLY A 57 -7.38 -11.23 0.31
CA GLY A 57 -7.29 -11.73 -1.05
C GLY A 57 -6.27 -10.90 -1.82
N ASN A 58 -6.14 -11.17 -3.12
CA ASN A 58 -5.17 -10.45 -3.93
C ASN A 58 -5.90 -9.32 -4.65
N ASP A 59 -5.77 -8.12 -4.11
CA ASP A 59 -6.54 -6.95 -4.50
C ASP A 59 -5.79 -6.07 -5.48
N THR A 60 -6.52 -5.33 -6.30
CA THR A 60 -6.00 -4.23 -7.11
C THR A 60 -6.68 -2.94 -6.72
N SER A 61 -5.93 -1.97 -6.20
CA SER A 61 -6.48 -0.72 -5.71
C SER A 61 -5.80 0.53 -6.29
N SER A 62 -6.57 1.60 -6.51
CA SER A 62 -6.05 2.90 -6.94
C SER A 62 -6.77 4.05 -6.23
N GLY A 63 -6.02 4.93 -5.58
CA GLY A 63 -6.50 6.18 -4.96
C GLY A 63 -7.10 7.12 -6.00
N GLY A 64 -6.33 7.41 -7.05
CA GLY A 64 -6.75 8.29 -8.12
C GLY A 64 -6.14 9.68 -7.94
N ARG A 65 -6.92 10.74 -8.13
CA ARG A 65 -6.44 12.12 -7.91
C ARG A 65 -6.77 12.53 -6.48
N GLY A 66 -5.80 12.95 -5.70
CA GLY A 66 -6.04 13.39 -4.34
C GLY A 66 -4.91 12.98 -3.43
N ASN A 67 -5.09 13.22 -2.15
CA ASN A 67 -4.13 12.75 -1.14
C ASN A 67 -4.79 11.61 -0.41
N ASP A 68 -4.58 10.40 -0.90
CA ASP A 68 -5.32 9.20 -0.57
C ASP A 68 -4.64 8.38 0.52
N LEU A 69 -5.44 7.55 1.19
CA LEU A 69 -4.95 6.57 2.16
C LEU A 69 -5.36 5.19 1.69
N VAL A 70 -4.38 4.38 1.31
CA VAL A 70 -4.60 3.04 0.73
C VAL A 70 -4.00 1.98 1.63
N PHE A 71 -4.84 1.04 2.06
CA PHE A 71 -4.43 -0.16 2.80
C PHE A 71 -4.58 -1.37 1.87
N ALA A 72 -3.46 -2.00 1.52
CA ALA A 72 -3.43 -3.26 0.78
C ALA A 72 -4.13 -4.36 1.61
N ASN A 73 -3.60 -4.58 2.83
CA ASN A 73 -4.00 -5.58 3.82
C ASN A 73 -3.46 -6.99 3.50
N LEU A 74 -4.31 -8.02 3.46
CA LEU A 74 -3.88 -9.42 3.45
C LEU A 74 -3.93 -9.99 2.04
N GLY A 75 -2.78 -10.30 1.48
CA GLY A 75 -2.66 -11.02 0.21
C GLY A 75 -1.49 -10.49 -0.59
N ALA A 76 -1.44 -10.84 -1.88
CA ALA A 76 -0.47 -10.26 -2.81
C ALA A 76 -1.17 -9.16 -3.62
N ASP A 77 -1.02 -7.92 -3.19
CA ASP A 77 -1.82 -6.80 -3.69
C ASP A 77 -1.06 -5.95 -4.70
N VAL A 78 -1.83 -5.21 -5.50
CA VAL A 78 -1.31 -4.16 -6.39
C VAL A 78 -2.03 -2.87 -6.05
N SER A 79 -1.33 -1.92 -5.42
CA SER A 79 -1.93 -0.68 -4.92
C SER A 79 -1.22 0.55 -5.47
N SER A 80 -1.98 1.57 -5.87
CA SER A 80 -1.43 2.84 -6.34
C SER A 80 -2.10 4.04 -5.68
N GLY A 81 -1.32 5.05 -5.27
CA GLY A 81 -1.81 6.35 -4.82
C GLY A 81 -2.37 7.14 -6.00
N GLY A 82 -1.50 7.48 -6.95
CA GLY A 82 -1.85 8.26 -8.14
C GLY A 82 -1.27 9.68 -8.03
N PRO A 83 -1.93 10.71 -8.59
CA PRO A 83 -1.50 12.08 -8.38
C PRO A 83 -1.95 12.66 -7.02
N GLY A 84 -0.98 13.05 -6.20
CA GLY A 84 -1.12 13.81 -4.96
C GLY A 84 -0.14 13.31 -3.90
N ASP A 85 -0.28 13.78 -2.66
CA ASP A 85 0.58 13.29 -1.56
C ASP A 85 -0.16 12.12 -0.88
N ASP A 86 0.23 10.89 -1.19
CA ASP A 86 -0.49 9.68 -0.79
C ASP A 86 0.17 8.93 0.37
N GLU A 87 -0.61 8.11 1.07
CA GLU A 87 -0.11 7.20 2.10
C GLU A 87 -0.55 5.75 1.81
N LEU A 88 0.42 4.88 1.54
CA LEU A 88 0.21 3.47 1.19
C LEU A 88 0.72 2.55 2.31
N TRP A 89 -0.12 1.62 2.73
CA TRP A 89 0.15 0.68 3.81
C TRP A 89 0.04 -0.78 3.33
N ALA A 90 1.16 -1.49 3.41
CA ALA A 90 1.19 -2.96 3.37
C ALA A 90 1.16 -3.46 4.83
N LEU A 91 0.10 -4.19 5.17
CA LEU A 91 -0.20 -4.62 6.53
C LEU A 91 -0.60 -6.09 6.55
N ALA A 92 0.33 -6.98 6.90
CA ALA A 92 -0.04 -8.32 7.33
C ALA A 92 -0.45 -8.30 8.81
N ARG A 93 -1.52 -9.04 9.13
CA ARG A 93 -1.67 -9.57 10.48
C ARG A 93 -0.74 -10.77 10.60
N SER A 94 0.11 -10.76 11.62
CA SER A 94 1.13 -11.79 11.91
C SER A 94 0.58 -13.23 12.06
N ASP A 95 -0.74 -13.44 12.06
CA ASP A 95 -1.40 -14.72 12.30
C ASP A 95 -2.01 -15.38 11.03
N VAL A 96 -1.86 -14.78 9.84
CA VAL A 96 -2.43 -15.34 8.59
C VAL A 96 -1.32 -15.72 7.59
N PRO A 97 -1.21 -16.99 7.18
CA PRO A 97 -0.20 -17.47 6.25
C PRO A 97 -0.61 -17.27 4.79
N LEU A 98 -1.10 -16.08 4.45
CA LEU A 98 -1.19 -15.64 3.05
C LEU A 98 -0.14 -14.55 2.80
N PRO A 99 1.16 -14.89 2.96
CA PRO A 99 2.22 -13.97 2.62
C PRO A 99 2.22 -13.76 1.11
N GLY A 100 1.89 -12.54 0.69
CA GLY A 100 1.87 -12.11 -0.68
C GLY A 100 2.78 -10.91 -0.85
N VAL A 101 3.65 -10.96 -1.86
CA VAL A 101 4.48 -9.82 -2.24
C VAL A 101 3.59 -8.72 -2.81
N ASP A 102 3.51 -7.59 -2.11
CA ASP A 102 2.77 -6.42 -2.54
C ASP A 102 3.55 -5.63 -3.60
N ARG A 103 2.80 -4.97 -4.48
CA ARG A 103 3.31 -3.99 -5.45
C ARG A 103 2.66 -2.65 -5.17
N LEU A 104 3.41 -1.75 -4.57
CA LEU A 104 2.94 -0.41 -4.21
C LEU A 104 3.50 0.63 -5.19
N ASN A 105 2.66 1.55 -5.66
CA ASN A 105 3.07 2.66 -6.52
C ASN A 105 2.56 4.01 -5.99
N GLY A 106 3.45 4.93 -5.67
CA GLY A 106 3.08 6.25 -5.13
C GLY A 106 2.43 7.09 -6.21
N GLY A 107 3.16 7.31 -7.30
CA GLY A 107 2.67 8.03 -8.46
C GLY A 107 3.38 9.36 -8.55
N SER A 108 2.66 10.47 -8.38
CA SER A 108 3.28 11.79 -8.40
C SER A 108 2.90 12.59 -7.18
N GLY A 109 3.87 13.13 -6.45
CA GLY A 109 3.63 13.99 -5.30
C GLY A 109 4.68 13.76 -4.23
N ARG A 110 4.32 13.88 -2.96
CA ARG A 110 5.15 13.41 -1.86
C ARG A 110 4.45 12.26 -1.16
N ASP A 111 4.88 11.05 -1.46
CA ASP A 111 4.24 9.83 -1.01
C ASP A 111 4.93 9.23 0.21
N VAL A 112 4.14 8.49 0.99
CA VAL A 112 4.60 7.81 2.20
C VAL A 112 4.17 6.35 2.15
N PHE A 113 5.15 5.45 2.20
CA PHE A 113 4.92 4.02 2.27
C PHE A 113 5.18 3.52 3.69
N ARG A 114 4.29 2.64 4.16
CA ARG A 114 4.35 1.96 5.45
C ARG A 114 4.29 0.47 5.18
N VAL A 115 5.45 -0.14 5.10
CA VAL A 115 5.60 -1.55 4.73
C VAL A 115 6.12 -2.29 5.96
N ARG A 116 5.26 -3.09 6.60
CA ARG A 116 5.57 -3.73 7.90
C ARG A 116 4.93 -5.10 8.07
N ASP A 117 4.56 -5.72 6.97
CA ASP A 117 4.01 -7.07 6.94
C ASP A 117 5.05 -8.14 7.29
N GLY A 118 6.34 -7.87 7.03
CA GLY A 118 7.45 -8.80 7.23
C GLY A 118 7.82 -9.55 5.95
N GLU A 119 7.43 -9.03 4.79
CA GLU A 119 7.62 -9.64 3.48
C GLU A 119 8.24 -8.69 2.49
N ALA A 120 9.00 -9.23 1.55
CA ALA A 120 9.74 -8.43 0.59
C ALA A 120 8.82 -7.87 -0.51
N ASP A 121 8.40 -6.61 -0.34
CA ASP A 121 7.52 -5.93 -1.28
C ASP A 121 8.25 -5.15 -2.36
N VAL A 122 7.54 -4.84 -3.44
CA VAL A 122 8.02 -3.99 -4.51
C VAL A 122 7.39 -2.62 -4.36
N VAL A 123 8.21 -1.60 -4.09
CA VAL A 123 7.74 -0.22 -3.96
C VAL A 123 8.27 0.62 -5.12
N ASN A 124 7.38 1.19 -5.91
CA ASN A 124 7.70 2.22 -6.89
C ASN A 124 7.24 3.57 -6.35
N CYS A 125 8.16 4.41 -5.90
CA CYS A 125 7.78 5.72 -5.37
C CYS A 125 7.21 6.65 -6.44
N GLY A 126 7.67 6.53 -7.69
CA GLY A 126 7.25 7.41 -8.77
C GLY A 126 8.04 8.72 -8.77
N THR A 127 7.38 9.86 -8.93
CA THR A 127 8.02 11.17 -8.96
C THR A 127 7.70 11.93 -7.68
N GLY A 128 8.69 12.48 -7.01
CA GLY A 128 8.39 13.07 -5.72
C GLY A 128 9.58 13.31 -4.84
N ASN A 129 9.30 13.43 -3.55
CA ASN A 129 10.32 13.35 -2.50
C ASN A 129 9.82 12.32 -1.49
N ASP A 130 9.87 11.05 -1.87
CA ASP A 130 9.03 10.04 -1.27
C ASP A 130 9.74 9.37 -0.09
N VAL A 131 8.95 8.84 0.84
CA VAL A 131 9.45 8.23 2.06
C VAL A 131 8.90 6.83 2.22
N VAL A 132 9.80 5.84 2.25
CA VAL A 132 9.44 4.47 2.62
C VAL A 132 9.83 4.22 4.06
N SER A 133 8.88 3.80 4.89
CA SER A 133 9.14 3.28 6.23
C SER A 133 8.93 1.78 6.25
N ALA A 134 10.02 1.02 6.34
CA ALA A 134 10.03 -0.43 6.28
C ALA A 134 11.11 -1.06 7.16
N ASP A 135 10.96 -2.34 7.53
CA ASP A 135 12.05 -3.11 8.14
C ASP A 135 12.98 -3.70 7.05
N ARG A 136 14.15 -4.22 7.46
CA ARG A 136 15.30 -4.49 6.55
C ARG A 136 15.03 -5.60 5.51
N LEU A 137 13.95 -6.36 5.64
CA LEU A 137 13.60 -7.47 4.75
C LEU A 137 12.41 -7.14 3.85
N ASP A 138 11.79 -5.97 4.01
CA ASP A 138 10.43 -5.77 3.52
C ASP A 138 10.35 -5.01 2.18
N VAL A 139 11.48 -4.61 1.59
CA VAL A 139 11.50 -3.87 0.32
C VAL A 139 12.54 -4.46 -0.63
N LEU A 140 12.06 -5.12 -1.69
CA LEU A 140 12.84 -5.77 -2.73
C LEU A 140 13.45 -4.75 -3.71
N SER A 141 12.74 -3.66 -3.99
CA SER A 141 13.21 -2.53 -4.79
C SER A 141 12.42 -1.28 -4.46
N ALA A 142 13.11 -0.15 -4.34
CA ALA A 142 12.53 1.17 -4.15
C ALA A 142 13.34 2.21 -4.92
N ASP A 143 12.69 2.93 -5.83
CA ASP A 143 13.29 4.05 -6.58
C ASP A 143 13.22 5.37 -5.78
N CYS A 144 13.11 5.28 -4.46
CA CYS A 144 12.69 6.36 -3.57
C CYS A 144 13.88 7.18 -3.05
N GLU A 145 13.67 8.47 -2.85
CA GLU A 145 14.69 9.39 -2.36
C GLU A 145 15.12 9.10 -0.91
N ARG A 146 14.23 8.48 -0.11
CA ARG A 146 14.53 8.15 1.30
C ARG A 146 13.85 6.86 1.77
N VAL A 147 14.67 5.88 2.17
CA VAL A 147 14.24 4.69 2.92
C VAL A 147 14.60 4.86 4.39
N VAL A 148 13.58 4.98 5.26
CA VAL A 148 13.73 5.08 6.71
C VAL A 148 13.46 3.71 7.32
N ARG A 149 14.43 3.18 8.07
CA ARG A 149 14.22 1.95 8.84
C ARG A 149 13.15 2.18 9.90
N ALA A 150 12.10 1.36 9.87
CA ALA A 150 11.17 1.28 10.97
C ALA A 150 11.88 0.68 12.21
N ALA A 151 11.32 0.93 13.39
CA ALA A 151 11.80 0.26 14.59
C ALA A 151 11.43 -1.23 14.49
N PRO A 152 12.35 -2.16 14.83
CA PRO A 152 12.08 -3.59 14.77
C PRO A 152 10.79 -3.95 15.51
N ARG A 153 10.02 -4.91 14.99
CA ARG A 153 8.87 -5.45 15.72
C ARG A 153 9.38 -6.20 16.97
N PRO A 154 8.65 -6.17 18.10
CA PRO A 154 8.95 -7.03 19.23
C PRO A 154 8.93 -8.50 18.80
N GLY A 155 10.12 -9.12 18.67
CA GLY A 155 10.28 -10.50 18.20
C GLY A 155 11.26 -10.69 17.04
N ASP A 156 11.66 -9.62 16.34
CA ASP A 156 12.55 -9.70 15.15
C ASP A 156 14.06 -9.72 15.51
N GLU A 157 14.43 -9.62 16.79
CA GLU A 157 15.83 -9.72 17.22
C GLU A 157 16.28 -11.19 17.33
N SER A 158 16.67 -11.79 16.22
CA SER A 158 17.62 -12.91 16.28
C SER A 158 18.99 -12.37 16.71
N PRO A 159 19.66 -12.99 17.71
CA PRO A 159 20.93 -12.52 18.26
C PRO A 159 22.11 -12.56 17.26
N GLU A 160 21.91 -13.07 16.03
CA GLU A 160 22.98 -13.26 15.06
C GLU A 160 23.35 -12.01 14.23
N ASN A 161 22.58 -10.91 14.31
CA ASN A 161 22.84 -9.73 13.47
C ASN A 161 23.62 -8.60 14.16
N ALA A 162 24.15 -8.83 15.37
CA ALA A 162 24.88 -7.83 16.14
C ALA A 162 26.35 -7.63 15.69
N THR A 163 26.87 -8.48 14.80
CA THR A 163 28.28 -8.39 14.36
C THR A 163 28.45 -9.00 12.98
N GLN A 164 28.30 -8.23 11.88
CA GLN A 164 28.85 -8.47 10.50
C GLN A 164 28.02 -7.68 9.44
N PHE A 165 28.49 -6.80 8.54
CA PHE A 165 29.78 -6.35 8.00
C PHE A 165 29.60 -4.91 7.37
N PRO A 166 30.46 -4.41 6.45
CA PRO A 166 31.39 -3.30 6.63
C PRO A 166 30.94 -1.99 5.92
N SER A 167 31.71 -0.92 6.11
CA SER A 167 31.64 0.32 5.33
C SER A 167 31.99 0.07 3.86
N GLU A 168 31.09 0.41 2.94
CA GLU A 168 31.45 0.63 1.53
C GLU A 168 31.40 2.13 1.24
N ASP A 169 32.57 2.74 1.35
CA ASP A 169 32.96 3.85 0.48
C ASP A 169 33.27 3.27 -0.90
N ALA A 170 32.68 3.86 -1.94
CA ALA A 170 33.22 3.81 -3.29
C ALA A 170 32.79 5.07 -4.04
N GLY A 171 33.64 6.10 -3.97
CA GLY A 171 33.60 7.22 -4.91
C GLY A 171 33.93 6.81 -6.36
N GLN A 172 33.42 7.61 -7.31
CA GLN A 172 33.98 8.01 -8.62
C GLN A 172 32.87 8.79 -9.37
N GLY A 173 33.06 10.02 -9.86
CA GLY A 173 34.24 10.89 -9.89
C GLY A 173 33.88 12.33 -10.27
#